data_AF-A0A1M6SCP1-F1
#
_entry.id   AF-A0A1M6SCP1-F1
#
_cell.length_a   1.000
_cell.length_b   1.000
_cell.length_c   1.000
_cell.angle_alpha   90.00
_cell.angle_beta   90.00
_cell.angle_gamma   90.00
#
_symmetry.space_group_name_H-M   'P 1'
#
loop_
_entity.id
_entity.type
_entity.pdbx_description
1 polymer ?
#
loop_
_entity_poly.entity_id
_entity_poly.type
_entity_poly.pdbx_seq_one_letter_code
_entity_poly.pdbx_strand_id
1 'polypeptide(L)' 'MHKLTITMPLFLALLVSATAGCSSVKPWVKPYERDRLADPIMSLSRHGKADSYMHHVYQSRESARGAEGGAGGGCGCN' A
#
# COMPACT_ATOMS: atom_id res chain seq x y z
N MET A 1 -20.01 15.78 -39.10
CA MET A 1 -19.68 16.76 -38.04
C MET A 1 -20.20 16.36 -36.66
N HIS A 2 -21.31 15.61 -36.53
CA HIS A 2 -21.83 15.13 -35.23
C HIS A 2 -20.93 14.16 -34.44
N LYS A 3 -20.08 13.37 -35.12
CA LYS A 3 -19.13 12.48 -34.42
C LYS A 3 -18.09 13.24 -33.61
N LEU A 4 -17.62 14.38 -34.13
CA LEU A 4 -16.59 15.21 -33.50
C LEU A 4 -17.13 16.01 -32.29
N THR A 5 -18.42 16.37 -32.30
CA THR A 5 -19.08 17.06 -31.19
C THR A 5 -19.38 16.15 -29.99
N ILE A 6 -19.47 14.83 -30.19
CA ILE A 6 -19.70 13.85 -29.11
C ILE A 6 -18.37 13.36 -28.49
N THR A 7 -17.28 13.29 -29.27
CA THR A 7 -15.98 12.85 -28.76
C THR A 7 -15.29 13.88 -27.87
N MET A 8 -15.52 15.18 -28.11
CA MET A 8 -14.96 16.28 -27.30
C MET A 8 -15.40 16.28 -25.83
N PRO A 9 -16.70 16.17 -25.48
CA PRO A 9 -17.12 16.14 -24.07
C PRO A 9 -16.66 14.86 -23.36
N LEU A 10 -16.55 13.73 -24.08
CA LEU A 10 -16.04 12.47 -23.51
C LEU A 10 -14.57 12.58 -23.11
N PHE A 11 -13.75 13.22 -23.95
CA PHE A 11 -12.33 13.45 -23.67
C PHE A 11 -12.12 14.41 -22.49
N LEU A 12 -12.96 15.44 -22.39
CA LEU A 12 -12.93 16.39 -21.29
C LEU A 12 -13.34 15.75 -19.96
N ALA A 13 -14.38 14.90 -19.97
CA ALA A 13 -14.81 14.14 -18.80
C ALA A 13 -13.71 13.19 -18.31
N LEU A 14 -13.00 12.53 -19.22
CA LEU A 14 -11.87 11.66 -18.89
C LEU A 14 -10.73 12.46 -18.24
N LEU A 15 -10.39 13.63 -18.78
CA LEU A 15 -9.36 14.51 -18.21
C LEU A 15 -9.70 14.98 -16.80
N VAL A 16 -10.97 15.33 -16.53
CA VAL A 16 -11.43 15.78 -15.21
C VAL A 16 -11.39 14.63 -14.20
N SER A 17 -11.71 13.40 -14.61
CA SER A 17 -11.64 12.25 -13.71
C SER A 17 -10.21 11.89 -13.29
N ALA A 18 -9.22 12.18 -14.14
CA ALA A 18 -7.81 11.89 -13.87
C ALA A 18 -7.20 12.77 -12.77
N THR A 19 -7.79 13.93 -12.46
CA THR A 19 -7.28 14.86 -11.43
C THR A 19 -7.97 14.69 -10.06
N ALA A 20 -8.97 13.81 -9.95
CA ALA A 20 -9.72 13.57 -8.72
C ALA A 20 -8.86 13.02 -7.55
N GLY A 21 -7.65 12.51 -7.83
CA GLY A 21 -6.71 12.06 -6.82
C GLY A 21 -5.91 13.17 -6.12
N CYS A 22 -5.91 14.41 -6.63
CA CYS A 22 -5.14 15.52 -6.09
C CYS A 22 -5.89 16.32 -4.99
N SER A 23 -6.79 15.65 -4.26
CA SER A 23 -7.45 16.25 -3.09
C SER A 23 -6.70 15.88 -1.82
N SER A 24 -6.50 16.85 -0.94
CA SER A 24 -6.03 16.57 0.43
C SER A 24 -7.08 15.70 1.14
N VAL A 25 -6.81 14.41 1.27
CA VAL A 25 -7.67 13.45 1.97
C VAL A 25 -7.76 13.89 3.44
N LYS A 26 -8.95 14.35 3.84
CA LYS A 26 -9.27 14.73 5.22
C LYS A 26 -10.44 13.88 5.71
N PRO A 27 -10.34 13.30 6.93
CA PRO A 27 -9.24 13.42 7.89
C PRO A 27 -8.06 12.49 7.54
N TRP A 28 -6.83 13.00 7.67
CA TRP A 28 -5.63 12.16 7.62
C TRP A 28 -5.58 11.27 8.87
N VAL A 29 -5.07 10.04 8.73
CA VAL A 29 -4.81 9.16 9.88
C VAL A 29 -3.73 9.83 10.72
N LYS A 30 -4.02 10.06 12.01
CA LYS A 30 -3.06 10.74 12.88
C LYS A 30 -1.87 9.81 13.14
N PRO A 31 -0.64 10.33 13.37
CA PRO A 31 0.56 9.47 13.47
C PRO A 31 0.43 8.33 14.49
N TYR A 32 -0.29 8.58 15.58
CA TYR A 32 -0.56 7.65 16.68
C TYR A 32 -1.78 6.73 16.47
N GLU A 33 -2.44 6.80 15.32
CA GLU A 33 -3.50 5.85 14.91
C GLU A 33 -2.95 4.85 13.88
N ARG A 34 -1.73 5.09 13.36
CA ARG A 34 -1.08 4.21 12.37
C ARG A 34 -0.61 2.88 12.96
N ASP A 35 -0.40 2.83 14.27
CA ASP A 35 -0.15 1.62 15.03
C ASP A 35 -1.35 0.66 15.02
N ARG A 36 -2.57 1.19 14.92
CA ARG A 36 -3.83 0.45 14.89
C ARG A 36 -4.34 0.16 13.48
N LEU A 37 -3.54 0.46 12.45
CA LEU A 37 -3.93 0.24 11.05
C LEU A 37 -4.04 -1.25 10.70
N ALA A 38 -3.31 -2.10 11.42
CA ALA A 38 -3.31 -3.53 11.20
C ALA A 38 -3.86 -4.27 12.42
N ASP A 39 -4.88 -5.07 12.20
CA ASP A 39 -5.41 -5.97 13.21
C ASP A 39 -4.47 -7.18 13.41
N PRO A 40 -4.42 -7.78 14.62
CA PRO A 40 -3.61 -8.99 14.86
C PRO A 40 -3.91 -10.15 13.90
N ILE A 41 -5.13 -10.22 13.35
CA ILE A 41 -5.53 -11.22 12.36
C ILE A 41 -4.88 -11.02 10.99
N MET A 42 -4.39 -9.82 10.69
CA MET A 42 -3.67 -9.50 9.44
C MET A 42 -2.21 -9.97 9.46
N SER A 43 -1.75 -10.57 10.56
CA SER A 43 -0.43 -11.19 10.63
C SER A 43 -0.36 -12.40 9.70
N LEU A 44 0.58 -12.40 8.75
CA LEU A 44 0.82 -13.55 7.87
C LEU A 44 1.30 -14.79 8.65
N SER A 45 1.97 -14.58 9.78
CA SER A 45 2.46 -15.66 10.63
C SER A 45 1.68 -15.76 11.92
N ARG A 46 1.35 -17.00 12.29
CA ARG A 46 0.86 -17.35 13.63
C ARG A 46 1.99 -17.38 14.67
N HIS A 47 3.25 -17.54 14.23
CA HIS A 47 4.41 -17.76 15.09
C HIS A 47 5.59 -16.85 14.71
N GLY A 48 5.48 -15.56 15.03
CA GLY A 48 6.48 -14.55 14.61
C GLY A 48 7.95 -14.86 14.96
N LYS A 49 8.22 -15.58 16.06
CA LYS A 49 9.60 -15.98 16.42
C LYS A 49 10.18 -17.07 15.51
N ALA A 50 9.36 -17.99 15.01
CA ALA A 50 9.81 -19.02 14.10
C ALA A 50 10.05 -18.44 12.69
N ASP A 51 9.16 -17.54 12.26
CA ASP A 51 9.29 -16.83 10.99
C ASP A 51 10.51 -15.92 10.94
N SER A 52 10.87 -15.23 12.02
CA SER A 52 12.09 -14.41 12.04
C SER A 52 13.36 -15.24 11.90
N TYR A 53 13.38 -16.44 12.49
CA TYR A 53 14.49 -17.38 12.33
C TYR A 53 14.61 -17.88 10.89
N MET A 54 13.51 -18.37 10.30
CA MET A 54 13.49 -18.81 8.90
C MET A 54 13.81 -17.65 7.94
N HIS A 55 13.29 -16.48 8.27
CA HIS A 55 13.73 -15.14 7.90
C HIS A 55 15.22 -15.04 7.56
N HIS A 56 15.99 -15.00 8.64
CA HIS A 56 17.44 -14.89 8.61
C HIS A 56 18.11 -15.99 7.75
N VAL A 57 17.57 -17.21 7.75
CA VAL A 57 18.07 -18.32 6.93
C VAL A 57 17.90 -18.01 5.44
N TYR A 58 16.72 -17.58 4.99
CA TYR A 58 16.48 -17.23 3.58
C TYR A 58 17.34 -16.05 3.14
N GLN A 59 17.40 -14.98 3.94
CA GLN A 59 18.29 -13.83 3.65
C GLN A 59 19.74 -14.25 3.42
N SER A 60 20.24 -15.18 4.23
CA SER A 60 21.63 -15.66 4.15
C SER A 60 21.85 -16.57 2.94
N ARG A 61 20.88 -17.43 2.61
CA ARG A 61 21.00 -18.40 1.51
C ARG A 61 20.76 -17.77 0.14
N GLU A 62 19.87 -16.80 0.08
CA GLU A 62 19.41 -16.18 -1.17
C GLU A 62 20.09 -14.84 -1.43
N SER A 63 20.92 -14.36 -0.50
CA SER A 63 21.54 -13.03 -0.57
C SER A 63 20.50 -11.91 -0.75
N ALA A 64 19.32 -12.10 -0.18
CA ALA A 64 18.12 -11.28 -0.39
C ALA A 64 17.75 -10.48 0.87
N ARG A 65 18.75 -9.93 1.58
CA ARG A 65 18.51 -9.13 2.79
C ARG A 65 17.60 -7.93 2.49
N GLY A 66 16.49 -7.83 3.23
CA GLY A 66 15.51 -6.75 3.06
C GLY A 66 14.60 -6.90 1.83
N ALA A 67 14.63 -8.04 1.14
CA ALA A 67 13.71 -8.35 0.05
C ALA A 67 12.38 -8.92 0.54
N GLU A 68 12.32 -9.43 1.77
CA GLU A 68 11.05 -9.72 2.40
C GLU A 68 10.40 -8.40 2.81
N GLY A 69 9.11 -8.22 2.52
CA GLY A 69 8.40 -6.95 2.69
C GLY A 69 8.57 -6.30 4.08
N GLY A 70 8.17 -5.03 4.18
CA GLY A 70 8.20 -4.30 5.46
C GLY A 70 7.45 -5.06 6.58
N ALA A 71 7.90 -4.89 7.82
CA ALA A 71 7.48 -5.64 9.00
C ALA A 71 5.95 -5.69 9.18
N GLY A 72 5.31 -6.70 8.59
CA GLY A 72 3.89 -7.02 8.75
C GLY A 72 2.93 -5.84 8.49
N GLY A 73 1.64 -6.09 8.75
CA GLY A 73 0.71 -4.99 9.00
C GLY A 73 1.02 -4.37 10.36
N GLY A 74 1.30 -3.07 10.41
CA GLY A 74 1.66 -2.33 11.62
C GLY A 74 2.39 -1.02 11.28
N CYS A 75 2.97 -0.29 12.25
CA CYS A 75 3.52 1.07 12.04
C CYS A 75 4.61 1.23 10.97
N GLY A 76 4.98 0.18 10.24
CA GLY A 76 5.95 0.22 9.16
C GLY A 76 7.35 0.57 9.64
N CYS A 77 7.59 0.42 10.94
CA CYS A 77 8.85 0.73 11.58
C CYS A 77 9.73 -0.53 11.49
N ASN A 78 10.68 -0.51 10.54
CA ASN A 78 11.83 -1.43 10.50
C ASN A 78 12.89 -0.93 11.49
#